data_AF-A0A376DBJ3-F1
#
_entry.id   AF-A0A376DBJ3-F1
#
_cell.length_a   1.000
_cell.length_b   1.000
_cell.length_c   1.000
_cell.angle_alpha   90.00
_cell.angle_beta   90.00
_cell.angle_gamma   90.00
#
_symmetry.space_group_name_H-M   'P 1'
#
loop_
_entity.id
_entity.type
_entity.pdbx_description
1 polymer ?
#
loop_
_entity_poly.entity_id
_entity_poly.type
_entity_poly.pdbx_seq_one_letter_code
_entity_poly.pdbx_strand_id
1 'polypeptide(L)'
;MSSNDNNEQTGDEELAPMVDGLSGALCIFILITTVFMISGIDSVVTGIGRAYTGQASRVDYLNNTVYFVSVLSLSQEEYARINDGIRRSTKKNIIIEASDPAINSSAATRVKRDLTYNLLEFKKYLNLNNMRVTLKIANDDFCKTRSSCIKWSVN
;
A
#
# COMPACT_ATOMS: atom_id res chain seq x y z
N MET A 1 30.38 -43.79 -60.76
CA MET A 1 30.90 -42.92 -61.84
C MET A 1 30.05 -41.66 -61.88
N SER A 2 30.59 -40.53 -62.33
CA SER A 2 29.85 -39.26 -62.52
C SER A 2 28.69 -39.40 -63.52
N SER A 3 27.56 -38.71 -63.33
CA SER A 3 27.20 -37.39 -63.92
C SER A 3 26.98 -37.44 -65.45
N ASN A 4 26.03 -36.74 -66.07
CA ASN A 4 25.09 -35.69 -65.58
C ASN A 4 23.80 -35.72 -66.48
N ASP A 5 22.91 -34.73 -66.68
CA ASP A 5 22.85 -33.29 -66.39
C ASP A 5 21.39 -32.74 -66.46
N ASN A 6 21.24 -31.41 -66.35
CA ASN A 6 20.21 -30.53 -66.93
C ASN A 6 18.81 -30.37 -66.27
N ASN A 7 18.72 -29.29 -65.48
CA ASN A 7 17.90 -28.10 -65.76
C ASN A 7 16.36 -28.16 -65.64
N GLU A 8 15.81 -27.42 -64.66
CA GLU A 8 14.90 -26.31 -64.97
C GLU A 8 14.72 -25.27 -63.84
N GLN A 9 14.23 -24.10 -64.26
CA GLN A 9 14.11 -22.81 -63.60
C GLN A 9 13.45 -22.75 -62.21
N THR A 10 14.11 -22.06 -61.27
CA THR A 10 13.45 -21.16 -60.29
C THR A 10 14.26 -19.86 -60.24
N GLY A 11 13.67 -18.66 -60.18
CA GLY A 11 12.26 -18.30 -59.99
C GLY A 11 12.15 -17.41 -58.75
N ASP A 12 11.92 -16.11 -58.94
CA ASP A 12 11.91 -15.13 -57.84
C ASP A 12 10.68 -15.34 -56.93
N GLU A 13 10.88 -15.97 -55.76
CA GLU A 13 9.89 -15.98 -54.69
C GLU A 13 10.37 -15.17 -53.47
N GLU A 14 9.86 -13.94 -53.46
CA GLU A 14 9.88 -12.91 -52.42
C GLU A 14 9.51 -13.42 -51.01
N LEU A 15 10.51 -13.87 -50.24
CA LEU A 15 10.32 -14.25 -48.82
C LEU A 15 10.50 -13.06 -47.86
N ALA A 16 9.51 -12.16 -47.88
CA ALA A 16 9.25 -11.23 -46.77
C ALA A 16 8.55 -11.96 -45.58
N PRO A 17 8.34 -11.32 -44.41
CA PRO A 17 9.41 -10.89 -43.52
C PRO A 17 9.21 -11.49 -42.11
N MET A 18 9.65 -12.74 -41.89
CA MET A 18 9.38 -13.50 -40.66
C MET A 18 10.25 -13.13 -39.43
N VAL A 19 10.35 -11.84 -39.08
CA VAL A 19 11.07 -11.39 -37.86
C VAL A 19 10.26 -10.40 -37.00
N ASP A 20 9.60 -9.39 -37.60
CA ASP A 20 8.99 -8.30 -36.83
C ASP A 20 7.75 -8.71 -35.99
N GLY A 21 6.96 -9.67 -36.48
CA GLY A 21 5.73 -10.10 -35.81
C GLY A 21 5.96 -10.71 -34.42
N LEU A 22 7.06 -11.45 -34.23
CA LEU A 22 7.34 -12.14 -32.97
C LEU A 22 7.78 -11.17 -31.87
N SER A 23 8.66 -10.22 -32.21
CA SER A 23 9.18 -9.21 -31.27
C SER A 23 8.09 -8.26 -30.79
N GLY A 24 7.28 -7.74 -31.72
CA GLY A 24 6.14 -6.87 -31.40
C GLY A 24 5.10 -7.56 -30.53
N ALA A 25 4.69 -8.78 -30.89
CA ALA A 25 3.72 -9.54 -30.10
C ALA A 25 4.24 -9.85 -28.68
N LEU A 26 5.49 -10.28 -28.53
CA LEU A 26 6.08 -10.60 -27.23
C LEU A 26 6.21 -9.36 -26.32
N CYS A 27 6.57 -8.21 -26.89
CA CYS A 27 6.56 -6.93 -26.18
C CYS A 27 5.15 -6.56 -25.69
N ILE A 28 4.13 -6.70 -26.55
CA ILE A 28 2.73 -6.44 -26.20
C ILE A 28 2.24 -7.41 -25.11
N PHE A 29 2.59 -8.70 -25.16
CA PHE A 29 2.27 -9.66 -24.10
C PHE A 29 2.94 -9.31 -22.77
N ILE A 30 4.19 -8.83 -22.75
CA ILE A 30 4.86 -8.37 -21.53
C ILE A 30 4.18 -7.10 -20.97
N LEU A 31 3.81 -6.14 -21.81
CA LEU A 31 3.08 -4.95 -21.38
C LEU A 31 1.69 -5.29 -20.82
N ILE A 32 0.94 -6.17 -21.48
CA ILE A 32 -0.37 -6.62 -21.00
C ILE A 32 -0.24 -7.38 -19.67
N THR A 33 0.69 -8.33 -19.55
CA THR A 33 0.86 -9.11 -18.32
C THR A 33 1.39 -8.28 -17.15
N THR A 34 2.30 -7.32 -17.38
CA THR A 34 2.75 -6.40 -16.33
C THR A 34 1.65 -5.44 -15.88
N VAL A 35 0.85 -4.90 -16.81
CA VAL A 35 -0.35 -4.09 -16.45
C VAL A 35 -1.34 -4.93 -15.63
N PHE A 36 -1.67 -6.16 -16.04
CA PHE A 36 -2.55 -7.03 -15.27
C PHE A 36 -1.96 -7.46 -13.91
N MET A 37 -0.63 -7.59 -13.76
CA MET A 37 -0.01 -7.80 -12.45
C MET A 37 -0.11 -6.56 -11.56
N ILE A 38 0.09 -5.35 -12.11
CA ILE A 38 0.00 -4.09 -11.35
C ILE A 38 -1.45 -3.83 -10.91
N SER A 39 -2.43 -3.92 -11.82
CA SER A 39 -3.86 -3.85 -11.47
C SER A 39 -4.32 -5.03 -10.59
N GLY A 40 -3.63 -6.17 -10.70
CA GLY A 40 -3.77 -7.32 -9.81
C GLY A 40 -3.37 -7.00 -8.38
N ILE A 41 -2.31 -6.22 -8.16
CA ILE A 41 -1.89 -5.80 -6.81
C ILE A 41 -2.95 -4.90 -6.15
N ASP A 42 -3.49 -3.90 -6.87
CA ASP A 42 -4.55 -3.02 -6.34
C ASP A 42 -5.85 -3.79 -6.03
N SER A 43 -6.22 -4.77 -6.86
CA SER A 43 -7.39 -5.62 -6.61
C SER A 43 -7.16 -6.69 -5.53
N VAL A 44 -5.94 -7.20 -5.36
CA VAL A 44 -5.59 -8.14 -4.27
C VAL A 44 -5.60 -7.46 -2.90
N VAL A 45 -5.19 -6.19 -2.82
CA VAL A 45 -5.28 -5.36 -1.59
C VAL A 45 -6.73 -5.11 -1.17
N THR A 46 -7.71 -5.25 -2.07
CA THR A 46 -9.14 -5.06 -1.78
C THR A 46 -9.98 -6.35 -1.80
N GLY A 47 -9.48 -7.44 -2.41
CA GLY A 47 -10.23 -8.66 -2.68
C GLY A 47 -9.93 -9.87 -1.79
N ILE A 48 -8.82 -9.90 -1.03
CA ILE A 48 -8.54 -11.03 -0.12
C ILE A 48 -9.45 -10.94 1.12
N GLY A 49 -10.39 -11.89 1.19
CA GLY A 49 -11.48 -11.89 2.16
C GLY A 49 -11.06 -11.98 3.63
N ARG A 50 -12.00 -11.54 4.48
CA ARG A 50 -11.84 -11.16 5.90
C ARG A 50 -11.12 -9.83 6.08
N ALA A 51 -11.91 -8.78 6.27
CA ALA A 51 -11.51 -7.72 7.19
C ALA A 51 -11.04 -8.39 8.49
N TYR A 52 -9.78 -8.18 8.86
CA TYR A 52 -9.28 -8.59 10.17
C TYR A 52 -9.91 -7.69 11.22
N THR A 53 -11.11 -8.07 11.67
CA THR A 53 -11.75 -7.54 12.87
C THR A 53 -10.96 -8.04 14.09
N GLY A 54 -9.76 -7.49 14.27
CA GLY A 54 -9.10 -7.45 15.56
C GLY A 54 -10.01 -6.77 16.58
N GLN A 55 -9.67 -6.89 17.86
CA GLN A 55 -10.47 -6.28 18.93
C GLN A 55 -10.72 -4.80 18.62
N ALA A 56 -12.00 -4.41 18.64
CA ALA A 56 -12.48 -3.12 18.14
C ALA A 56 -11.60 -1.97 18.67
N SER A 57 -11.10 -1.13 17.76
CA SER A 57 -10.13 -0.10 18.15
C SER A 57 -10.81 0.94 19.03
N ARG A 58 -10.22 1.27 20.18
CA ARG A 58 -10.81 2.17 21.16
C ARG A 58 -10.28 3.59 20.94
N VAL A 59 -11.14 4.51 20.51
CA VAL A 59 -10.79 5.93 20.42
C VAL A 59 -10.94 6.61 21.79
N ASP A 60 -9.90 7.32 22.20
CA ASP A 60 -9.89 8.31 23.27
C ASP A 60 -9.84 9.72 22.65
N TYR A 61 -11.02 10.36 22.60
CA TYR A 61 -11.19 11.71 22.05
C TYR A 61 -10.64 12.83 22.95
N LEU A 62 -10.37 12.56 24.23
CA LEU A 62 -9.79 13.54 25.15
C LEU A 62 -8.27 13.60 24.95
N ASN A 63 -7.64 12.44 24.83
CA ASN A 63 -6.19 12.30 24.63
C ASN A 63 -5.77 12.29 23.14
N ASN A 64 -6.72 12.42 22.20
CA ASN A 64 -6.51 12.32 20.76
C ASN A 64 -5.70 11.06 20.39
N THR A 65 -6.11 9.91 20.90
CA THR A 65 -5.38 8.64 20.79
C THR A 65 -6.33 7.48 20.47
N VAL A 66 -6.00 6.65 19.49
CA VAL A 66 -6.68 5.37 19.22
C VAL A 66 -5.80 4.20 19.64
N TYR A 67 -6.40 3.22 20.33
CA TYR A 67 -5.76 1.99 20.76
C TYR A 67 -6.27 0.80 19.94
N PHE A 68 -5.39 -0.09 19.50
CA PHE A 68 -5.73 -1.22 18.64
C PHE A 68 -4.84 -2.44 18.91
N VAL A 69 -5.21 -3.60 18.36
CA VAL A 69 -4.45 -4.85 18.50
C VAL A 69 -4.13 -5.39 17.11
N SER A 70 -2.86 -5.34 16.73
CA SER A 70 -2.30 -5.68 15.40
C SER A 70 -2.76 -4.80 14.23
N VAL A 71 -4.07 -4.62 14.06
CA VAL A 71 -4.69 -3.88 12.95
C VAL A 71 -5.66 -2.86 13.50
N LEU A 72 -5.53 -1.62 13.03
CA LEU A 72 -6.45 -0.52 13.27
C LEU A 72 -7.77 -0.79 12.54
N SER A 73 -8.87 -0.79 13.28
CA SER A 73 -10.22 -0.98 12.75
C SER A 73 -11.17 0.03 13.42
N LEU A 74 -11.50 1.07 12.65
CA LEU A 74 -12.36 2.18 13.06
C LEU A 74 -13.54 2.30 12.10
N SER A 75 -14.70 2.65 12.64
CA SER A 75 -15.91 2.96 11.87
C SER A 75 -15.81 4.30 11.14
N GLN A 76 -16.64 4.48 10.12
CA GLN A 76 -16.76 5.75 9.41
C GLN A 76 -17.22 6.90 10.33
N GLU A 77 -18.03 6.60 11.36
CA GLU A 77 -18.41 7.58 12.38
C GLU A 77 -17.23 8.05 13.24
N GLU A 78 -16.34 7.14 13.65
CA GLU A 78 -15.16 7.49 14.44
C GLU A 78 -14.19 8.35 13.62
N TYR A 79 -13.95 7.99 12.36
CA TYR A 79 -13.20 8.84 11.43
C TYR A 79 -13.86 10.20 11.23
N ALA A 80 -15.19 10.28 11.12
CA ALA A 80 -15.91 11.56 11.02
C ALA A 80 -15.71 12.42 12.28
N ARG A 81 -15.83 11.84 13.48
CA ARG A 81 -15.62 12.54 14.76
C ARG A 81 -14.17 13.02 14.93
N ILE A 82 -13.19 12.23 14.53
CA ILE A 82 -11.76 12.62 14.54
C ILE A 82 -11.52 13.77 13.54
N ASN A 83 -12.06 13.68 12.32
CA ASN A 83 -11.97 14.74 11.31
C ASN A 83 -12.65 16.04 11.73
N ASP A 84 -13.77 15.97 12.45
CA ASP A 84 -14.44 17.12 13.06
C ASP A 84 -13.60 17.76 14.18
N GLY A 85 -12.92 16.96 15.00
CA GLY A 85 -11.97 17.46 16.00
C GLY A 85 -10.79 18.19 15.37
N ILE A 86 -10.20 17.62 14.32
CA ILE A 86 -9.08 18.21 13.58
C ILE A 86 -9.50 19.51 12.87
N ARG A 87 -10.66 19.52 12.19
CA ARG A 87 -11.15 20.68 11.42
C ARG A 87 -11.52 21.90 12.28
N ARG A 88 -11.77 21.72 13.59
CA ARG A 88 -11.98 22.82 14.54
C ARG A 88 -10.70 23.57 14.91
N SER A 89 -9.53 23.02 14.57
CA SER A 89 -8.24 23.67 14.82
C SER A 89 -7.91 24.69 13.72
N THR A 90 -7.47 25.89 14.11
CA THR A 90 -6.95 26.91 13.19
C THR A 90 -5.52 26.63 12.70
N LYS A 91 -4.87 25.62 13.30
CA LYS A 91 -3.47 25.25 13.08
C LYS A 91 -3.32 24.37 11.83
N LYS A 92 -2.17 24.49 11.14
CA LYS A 92 -1.93 23.85 9.83
C LYS A 92 -0.96 22.68 9.84
N ASN A 93 -0.35 22.32 10.98
CA ASN A 93 0.48 21.12 11.06
C ASN A 93 -0.26 20.05 11.83
N ILE A 94 -0.13 18.78 11.44
CA ILE A 94 -0.59 17.65 12.24
C ILE A 94 0.55 16.64 12.38
N ILE A 95 0.85 16.27 13.62
CA ILE A 95 1.75 15.16 13.94
C ILE A 95 0.87 13.96 14.27
N ILE A 96 1.10 12.85 13.58
CA ILE A 96 0.47 11.55 13.84
C ILE A 96 1.59 10.59 14.21
N GLU A 97 1.57 10.08 15.43
CA GLU A 97 2.65 9.32 16.03
C GLU A 97 2.13 7.98 16.55
N ALA A 98 2.81 6.89 16.22
CA ALA A 98 2.45 5.54 16.67
C ALA A 98 3.48 4.95 17.64
N SER A 99 3.03 4.08 18.54
CA SER A 99 3.91 3.21 19.31
C SER A 99 3.24 1.88 19.66
N ASP A 100 4.02 0.99 20.24
CA ASP A 100 3.64 -0.36 20.64
C ASP A 100 4.52 -0.81 21.82
N PRO A 101 4.01 -1.59 22.80
CA PRO A 101 4.81 -2.06 23.94
C PRO A 101 6.04 -2.90 23.54
N ALA A 102 6.05 -3.52 22.36
CA ALA A 102 7.15 -4.32 21.83
C ALA A 102 8.08 -3.54 20.88
N ILE A 103 8.00 -2.20 20.82
CA ILE A 103 8.73 -1.34 19.89
C ILE A 103 10.26 -1.48 19.93
N ASN A 104 10.81 -1.88 21.09
CA ASN A 104 12.24 -2.12 21.34
C ASN A 104 12.57 -3.61 21.62
N SER A 105 11.65 -4.52 21.29
CA SER A 105 11.87 -5.97 21.41
C SER A 105 12.72 -6.53 20.26
N SER A 106 13.07 -7.82 20.31
CA SER A 106 13.64 -8.54 19.16
C SER A 106 12.72 -8.56 17.93
N ALA A 107 11.43 -8.28 18.08
CA ALA A 107 10.47 -8.13 16.99
C ALA A 107 10.36 -6.69 16.44
N ALA A 108 11.15 -5.73 16.94
CA ALA A 108 11.05 -4.29 16.63
C ALA A 108 10.92 -3.98 15.13
N THR A 109 11.69 -4.62 14.25
CA THR A 109 11.60 -4.42 12.79
C THR A 109 10.22 -4.76 12.22
N ARG A 110 9.61 -5.86 12.70
CA ARG A 110 8.24 -6.23 12.34
C ARG A 110 7.25 -5.23 12.92
N VAL A 111 7.37 -4.91 14.22
CA VAL A 111 6.47 -3.97 14.91
C VAL A 111 6.48 -2.60 14.22
N LYS A 112 7.65 -2.04 13.88
CA LYS A 112 7.76 -0.75 13.18
C LYS A 112 7.15 -0.79 11.78
N ARG A 113 7.29 -1.88 11.04
CA ARG A 113 6.60 -2.07 9.74
C ARG A 113 5.08 -2.17 9.91
N ASP A 114 4.63 -2.98 10.85
CA ASP A 114 3.20 -3.22 11.09
C ASP A 114 2.52 -1.91 11.61
N LEU A 115 3.20 -1.09 12.43
CA LEU A 115 2.78 0.28 12.77
C LEU A 115 2.79 1.25 11.57
N THR A 116 3.74 1.10 10.63
CA THR A 116 3.81 1.96 9.42
C THR A 116 2.55 1.79 8.57
N TYR A 117 2.09 0.55 8.37
CA TYR A 117 0.83 0.29 7.65
C TYR A 117 -0.36 0.93 8.37
N ASN A 118 -0.46 0.78 9.70
CA ASN A 118 -1.55 1.37 10.48
C ASN A 118 -1.55 2.91 10.45
N LEU A 119 -0.38 3.57 10.42
CA LEU A 119 -0.26 5.03 10.24
C LEU A 119 -0.73 5.50 8.86
N LEU A 120 -0.38 4.77 7.81
CA LEU A 120 -0.79 5.09 6.44
C LEU A 120 -2.30 4.91 6.26
N GLU A 121 -2.87 3.82 6.78
CA GLU A 121 -4.30 3.55 6.72
C GLU A 121 -5.11 4.54 7.58
N PHE A 122 -4.62 4.93 8.76
CA PHE A 122 -5.23 6.01 9.55
C PHE A 122 -5.25 7.33 8.76
N LYS A 123 -4.09 7.74 8.21
CA LYS A 123 -3.96 8.98 7.42
C LYS A 123 -4.92 9.01 6.21
N LYS A 124 -5.09 7.89 5.52
CA LYS A 124 -5.94 7.74 4.32
C LYS A 124 -7.40 8.15 4.53
N TYR A 125 -7.94 7.95 5.74
CA TYR A 125 -9.32 8.34 6.10
C TYR A 125 -9.42 9.69 6.81
N LEU A 126 -8.32 10.43 6.96
CA LEU A 126 -8.32 11.78 7.52
C LEU A 126 -8.37 12.85 6.42
N ASN A 127 -9.33 13.77 6.55
CA ASN A 127 -9.51 14.94 5.68
C ASN A 127 -8.52 16.06 6.07
N LEU A 128 -7.23 15.82 5.79
CA LEU A 128 -6.11 16.70 6.16
C LEU A 128 -5.80 17.76 5.08
N ASN A 129 -6.83 18.19 4.34
CA ASN A 129 -6.66 19.14 3.24
C ASN A 129 -6.03 20.45 3.72
N ASN A 130 -4.98 20.90 3.02
CA ASN A 130 -4.15 22.06 3.35
C ASN A 130 -3.38 21.96 4.70
N MET A 131 -3.24 20.77 5.30
CA MET A 131 -2.39 20.55 6.47
C MET A 131 -1.05 19.88 6.11
N ARG A 132 0.02 20.30 6.80
CA ARG A 132 1.33 19.63 6.78
C ARG A 132 1.29 18.41 7.71
N VAL A 133 1.22 17.21 7.12
CA VAL A 133 1.17 15.94 7.85
C VAL A 133 2.58 15.43 8.15
N THR A 134 2.88 15.16 9.41
CA THR A 134 4.10 14.47 9.86
C THR A 134 3.72 13.12 10.45
N LEU A 135 4.11 12.02 9.80
CA LEU A 135 3.98 10.68 10.38
C LEU A 135 5.25 10.33 11.18
N LYS A 136 5.07 9.70 12.34
CA LYS A 136 6.17 9.24 13.20
C LYS A 136 5.86 7.87 13.81
N ILE A 137 6.91 7.11 14.07
CA ILE A 137 6.87 6.00 15.02
C ILE A 137 7.82 6.38 16.15
N ALA A 138 7.32 6.34 17.39
CA ALA A 138 8.13 6.65 18.56
C ALA A 138 9.20 5.57 18.80
N ASN A 139 10.24 5.93 19.55
CA ASN A 139 11.22 4.95 20.06
C ASN A 139 10.81 4.37 21.42
N ASP A 140 9.75 4.88 22.05
CA ASP A 140 9.32 4.53 23.40
C ASP A 140 7.82 4.22 23.45
N ASP A 141 7.40 3.37 24.38
CA ASP A 141 5.97 3.10 24.65
C ASP A 141 5.33 4.29 25.38
N PHE A 142 4.62 5.14 24.62
CA PHE A 142 3.71 6.15 25.18
C PHE A 142 2.26 5.65 25.31
N CYS A 143 1.94 4.46 24.78
CA CYS A 143 0.62 3.85 24.85
C CYS A 143 0.28 3.36 26.27
N LYS A 144 1.29 2.88 27.02
CA LYS A 144 1.18 2.48 28.45
C LYS A 144 0.06 1.45 28.73
N THR A 145 -0.20 0.59 27.74
CA THR A 145 -1.19 -0.50 27.80
C THR A 145 -0.60 -1.75 27.16
N ARG A 146 -1.38 -2.83 26.99
CA ARG A 146 -0.96 -4.00 26.20
C ARG A 146 -1.31 -3.89 24.70
N SER A 147 -1.68 -2.69 24.25
CA SER A 147 -2.18 -2.42 22.90
C SER A 147 -1.28 -1.42 22.20
N SER A 148 -1.10 -1.62 20.90
CA SER A 148 -0.55 -0.61 19.98
C SER A 148 -1.44 0.64 19.99
N CYS A 149 -0.89 1.81 19.73
CA CYS A 149 -1.69 3.04 19.64
C CYS A 149 -1.15 4.04 18.62
N ILE A 150 -2.06 4.90 18.13
CA ILE A 150 -1.76 6.08 17.32
C ILE A 150 -2.32 7.30 18.04
N LYS A 151 -1.49 8.31 18.26
CA LYS A 151 -1.86 9.62 18.81
C LYS A 151 -1.72 10.70 17.75
N TRP A 152 -2.61 11.68 17.74
CA TRP A 152 -2.51 12.86 16.88
C TRP A 152 -2.47 14.16 17.68
N SER A 153 -1.79 15.17 17.13
CA SER A 153 -1.72 16.53 17.68
C SER A 153 -1.68 17.54 16.56
N VAL A 154 -2.53 18.57 16.63
CA VAL A 154 -2.59 19.64 15.63
C VAL A 154 -1.85 20.87 16.17
N ASN A 155 -0.84 21.34 15.43
CA ASN A 155 0.23 22.22 15.90
C ASN A 155 0.37 23.51 15.10
#